data_AF-A0A2E9V9M6-F1
#
_entry.id   AF-A0A2E9V9M6-F1
#
_cell.length_a   1.000
_cell.length_b   1.000
_cell.length_c   1.000
_cell.angle_alpha   90.00
_cell.angle_beta   90.00
_cell.angle_gamma   90.00
#
_symmetry.space_group_name_H-M   'P 1'
#
loop_
_entity.id
_entity.type
_entity.pdbx_description
1 polymer ?
#
loop_
_entity_poly.entity_id
_entity_poly.type
_entity_poly.pdbx_seq_one_letter_code
_entity_poly.pdbx_strand_id
1 'polypeptide(L)'
;MIAALVPNGTNEDDVRKYYRALKRAQVDIDLRPERYTHFYKKFFPPRWHDVMDLRMFGPGERIVFLPYDRRIFDSTQRWVADRGIFETGLEDRQGYACSVAGELTSSADA
;
A
#
# COMPACT_ATOMS: atom_id res chain seq x y z
N MET A 1 -3.59 6.77 -0.79
CA MET A 1 -2.86 6.06 -1.86
C MET A 1 -1.56 5.62 -1.22
N ILE A 2 -1.36 4.31 -1.03
CA ILE A 2 -0.09 3.80 -0.52
C ILE A 2 0.82 3.62 -1.74
N ALA A 3 1.91 4.38 -1.79
CA ALA A 3 3.01 4.10 -2.69
C ALA A 3 3.99 3.19 -1.95
N ALA A 4 4.30 2.03 -2.53
CA ALA A 4 5.35 1.19 -2.02
C ALA A 4 6.64 1.48 -2.78
N LEU A 5 7.69 1.79 -2.03
CA LEU A 5 9.02 1.97 -2.57
C LEU A 5 9.75 0.64 -2.42
N VAL A 6 10.09 0.03 -3.54
CA VAL A 6 10.88 -1.20 -3.60
C VAL A 6 12.27 -0.81 -4.08
N PRO A 7 13.33 -1.03 -3.28
CA PRO A 7 14.69 -0.75 -3.71
C PRO A 7 15.08 -1.52 -4.97
N ASN A 8 15.91 -0.91 -5.81
CA ASN A 8 16.47 -1.58 -6.98
C ASN A 8 17.22 -2.86 -6.57
N GLY A 9 17.10 -3.91 -7.36
CA GLY A 9 17.73 -5.21 -7.10
C GLY A 9 17.02 -6.08 -6.05
N THR A 10 15.89 -5.62 -5.49
CA THR A 10 15.06 -6.47 -4.60
C THR A 10 14.51 -7.67 -5.38
N ASN A 11 14.58 -8.86 -4.80
CA ASN A 11 14.01 -10.06 -5.38
C ASN A 11 12.47 -9.96 -5.44
N GLU A 12 11.92 -10.05 -6.64
CA GLU A 12 10.48 -9.95 -6.88
C GLU A 12 9.67 -11.04 -6.17
N ASP A 13 10.22 -12.26 -6.00
CA ASP A 13 9.54 -13.34 -5.29
C ASP A 13 9.35 -13.01 -3.80
N ASP A 14 10.30 -12.29 -3.20
CA ASP A 14 10.20 -11.87 -1.81
C ASP A 14 9.19 -10.73 -1.66
N VAL A 15 9.12 -9.81 -2.64
CA VAL A 15 8.04 -8.82 -2.72
C VAL A 15 6.68 -9.51 -2.82
N ARG A 16 6.51 -10.52 -3.69
CA ARG A 16 5.27 -11.30 -3.82
C ARG A 16 4.92 -12.03 -2.52
N LYS A 17 5.89 -12.63 -1.82
CA LYS A 17 5.67 -13.25 -0.49
C LYS A 17 5.21 -12.21 0.54
N TYR A 18 5.86 -11.05 0.59
CA TYR A 18 5.53 -9.96 1.50
C TYR A 18 4.10 -9.48 1.32
N TYR A 19 3.67 -9.18 0.08
CA TYR A 19 2.30 -8.73 -0.18
C TYR A 19 1.24 -9.82 0.07
N ARG A 20 1.55 -11.09 -0.17
CA ARG A 20 0.66 -12.21 0.23
C ARG A 20 0.50 -12.27 1.75
N ALA A 21 1.56 -12.05 2.51
CA ALA A 21 1.50 -11.99 3.97
C ALA A 21 0.68 -10.77 4.44
N LEU A 22 0.91 -9.59 3.85
CA LEU A 22 0.12 -8.38 4.14
C LEU A 22 -1.37 -8.59 3.86
N LYS A 23 -1.73 -9.24 2.75
CA LYS A 23 -3.13 -9.55 2.43
C LYS A 23 -3.78 -10.40 3.52
N ARG A 24 -3.06 -11.41 4.04
CA ARG A 24 -3.55 -12.25 5.15
C ARG A 24 -3.70 -11.45 6.44
N ALA A 25 -2.71 -10.61 6.76
CA ALA A 25 -2.76 -9.74 7.93
C ALA A 25 -3.94 -8.75 7.85
N GLN A 26 -4.19 -8.15 6.67
CA GLN A 26 -5.32 -7.25 6.48
C GLN A 26 -6.66 -7.95 6.69
N VAL A 27 -6.83 -9.17 6.16
CA VAL A 27 -8.06 -9.96 6.38
C VAL A 27 -8.29 -10.22 7.86
N ASP A 28 -7.24 -10.54 8.61
CA ASP A 28 -7.34 -10.81 10.03
C ASP A 28 -7.65 -9.53 10.85
N ILE A 29 -7.07 -8.39 10.48
CA ILE A 29 -7.41 -7.07 11.05
C ILE A 29 -8.85 -6.68 10.73
N ASP A 30 -9.30 -6.88 9.48
CA ASP A 30 -10.67 -6.59 9.05
C ASP A 30 -11.69 -7.44 9.84
N LEU A 31 -11.33 -8.70 10.17
CA LEU A 31 -12.21 -9.61 10.91
C LEU A 31 -12.22 -9.34 12.42
N ARG A 32 -11.05 -9.07 13.02
CA ARG A 32 -10.84 -8.97 14.48
C ARG A 32 -10.04 -7.71 14.85
N PRO A 33 -10.53 -6.50 14.52
CA PRO A 33 -9.78 -5.27 14.75
C PRO A 33 -9.42 -5.06 16.23
N GLU A 34 -10.28 -5.51 17.15
CA GLU A 34 -10.09 -5.38 18.60
C GLU A 34 -8.84 -6.09 19.12
N ARG A 35 -8.32 -7.09 18.38
CA ARG A 35 -7.05 -7.75 18.71
C ARG A 35 -5.83 -6.89 18.40
N TYR A 36 -5.98 -5.88 17.53
CA TYR A 36 -4.85 -5.16 16.94
C TYR A 36 -4.82 -3.68 17.26
N THR A 37 -5.93 -3.07 17.71
CA THR A 37 -5.96 -1.65 18.09
C THR A 37 -4.99 -1.30 19.22
N HIS A 38 -4.56 -2.26 20.04
CA HIS A 38 -3.51 -2.05 21.05
C HIS A 38 -2.18 -1.55 20.45
N PHE A 39 -1.90 -1.83 19.17
CA PHE A 39 -0.70 -1.34 18.49
C PHE A 39 -0.64 0.18 18.33
N TYR A 40 -1.76 0.90 18.43
CA TYR A 40 -1.73 2.37 18.43
C TYR A 40 -0.81 2.93 19.52
N LYS A 41 -0.65 2.26 20.67
CA LYS A 41 0.28 2.70 21.72
C LYS A 41 1.75 2.75 21.27
N LYS A 42 2.14 2.03 20.21
CA LYS A 42 3.50 2.11 19.64
C LYS A 42 3.76 3.42 18.90
N PHE A 43 2.72 4.06 18.39
CA PHE A 43 2.82 5.27 17.57
C PHE A 43 2.47 6.53 18.34
N PHE A 44 1.63 6.41 19.38
CA PHE A 44 1.24 7.53 20.21
C PHE A 44 2.25 7.77 21.36
N PRO A 45 2.58 9.03 21.67
CA PRO A 45 3.42 9.36 22.82
C PRO A 45 2.89 8.77 24.13
N PRO A 46 3.77 8.28 25.05
CA PRO A 46 3.35 7.62 26.29
C PRO A 46 2.38 8.44 27.16
N ARG A 47 2.50 9.77 27.16
CA ARG A 47 1.61 10.69 27.91
C ARG A 47 0.11 10.55 27.58
N TRP A 48 -0.23 9.90 26.47
CA TRP A 48 -1.61 9.69 26.04
C TRP A 48 -2.15 8.30 26.39
N HIS A 49 -1.30 7.35 26.79
CA HIS A 49 -1.70 5.94 26.88
C HIS A 49 -2.80 5.67 27.90
N ASP A 50 -2.89 6.47 28.95
CA ASP A 50 -3.87 6.31 30.04
C ASP A 50 -5.26 6.86 29.69
N VAL A 51 -5.34 7.77 28.71
CA VAL A 51 -6.62 8.38 28.26
C VAL A 51 -7.13 7.77 26.95
N MET A 52 -6.37 6.87 26.33
CA MET A 52 -6.74 6.22 25.08
C MET A 52 -7.68 5.04 25.33
N ASP A 53 -8.95 5.18 24.95
CA ASP A 53 -9.86 4.03 24.82
C ASP A 53 -9.76 3.42 23.42
N LEU A 54 -8.85 2.45 23.27
CA LEU A 54 -8.56 1.79 21.99
C LEU A 54 -9.70 0.92 21.46
N ARG A 55 -10.75 0.69 22.25
CA ARG A 55 -11.96 -0.02 21.79
C ARG A 55 -12.81 0.87 20.89
N MET A 56 -12.65 2.18 21.00
CA MET A 56 -13.35 3.18 20.18
C MET A 56 -12.60 3.50 18.89
N PHE A 57 -11.42 2.91 18.68
CA PHE A 57 -10.58 3.18 17.53
C PHE A 57 -10.93 2.22 16.40
N GLY A 58 -10.99 2.74 15.18
CA GLY A 58 -11.08 1.89 13.98
C GLY A 58 -9.75 1.17 13.68
N PRO A 59 -9.77 0.18 12.77
CA PRO A 59 -8.58 -0.59 12.38
C PRO A 59 -7.43 0.25 11.80
N GLY A 60 -7.69 1.50 11.43
CA GLY A 60 -6.70 2.42 10.87
C GLY A 60 -6.70 2.41 9.35
N GLU A 61 -5.53 2.61 8.75
CA GLU A 61 -5.37 2.55 7.29
C GLU A 61 -5.49 1.11 6.80
N ARG A 62 -6.19 0.92 5.69
CA ARG A 62 -6.48 -0.38 5.09
C ARG A 62 -5.76 -0.54 3.76
N ILE A 63 -5.07 -1.66 3.58
CA ILE A 63 -4.48 -2.04 2.29
C ILE A 63 -5.53 -2.76 1.45
N VAL A 64 -5.90 -2.16 0.32
CA VAL A 64 -6.90 -2.73 -0.59
C VAL A 64 -6.21 -3.35 -1.80
N PHE A 65 -6.42 -4.66 -2.00
CA PHE A 65 -5.83 -5.43 -3.09
C PHE A 65 -6.77 -5.52 -4.29
N LEU A 66 -7.05 -4.38 -4.92
CA LEU A 66 -7.79 -4.32 -6.19
C LEU A 66 -6.81 -4.29 -7.38
N PRO A 67 -7.25 -4.73 -8.58
CA PRO A 67 -6.46 -4.55 -9.79
C PRO A 67 -6.08 -3.08 -9.96
N TYR A 68 -4.79 -2.82 -10.13
CA TYR A 68 -4.28 -1.49 -10.44
C TYR A 68 -4.22 -1.36 -11.95
N ASP A 69 -5.27 -0.78 -12.55
CA ASP A 69 -5.40 -0.67 -14.00
C ASP A 69 -4.48 0.43 -14.58
N ARG A 70 -4.28 0.37 -15.90
CA ARG A 70 -3.43 1.32 -16.63
C ARG A 70 -3.90 2.77 -16.49
N ARG A 71 -5.22 2.99 -16.45
CA ARG A 71 -5.83 4.32 -16.34
C ARG A 71 -5.53 4.96 -14.99
N ILE A 72 -5.60 4.20 -13.89
CA ILE A 72 -5.25 4.66 -12.55
C ILE A 72 -3.75 4.97 -12.48
N PHE A 73 -2.90 4.10 -13.04
CA PHE A 73 -1.46 4.35 -13.15
C PHE A 73 -1.20 5.69 -13.87
N ASP A 74 -1.68 5.84 -15.10
CA ASP A 74 -1.40 7.04 -15.91
C ASP A 74 -1.96 8.32 -15.26
N SER A 75 -3.15 8.26 -14.66
CA SER A 75 -3.73 9.37 -13.89
C SER A 75 -2.85 9.77 -12.71
N THR A 76 -2.34 8.79 -11.97
CA THR A 76 -1.43 9.02 -10.83
C THR A 76 -0.11 9.63 -11.31
N GLN A 77 0.49 9.09 -12.37
CA GLN A 77 1.76 9.60 -12.90
C GLN A 77 1.65 11.05 -13.39
N ARG A 78 0.55 11.40 -14.08
CA ARG A 78 0.27 12.79 -14.49
C ARG A 78 0.12 13.71 -13.29
N TRP A 79 -0.68 13.31 -12.31
CA TRP A 79 -0.87 14.12 -11.09
C TRP A 79 0.46 14.40 -10.38
N VAL A 80 1.37 13.43 -10.31
CA VAL A 80 2.71 13.61 -9.73
C VAL A 80 3.55 14.60 -10.55
N ALA A 81 3.49 14.51 -11.88
CA ALA A 81 4.23 15.40 -12.78
C ALA A 81 3.71 16.84 -12.72
N ASP A 82 2.39 17.03 -12.76
CA ASP A 82 1.73 18.35 -12.71
C ASP A 82 2.04 19.11 -11.42
N ARG A 83 2.28 18.36 -10.34
CA ARG A 83 2.58 18.91 -9.01
C ARG A 83 4.08 19.14 -8.77
N GLY A 84 4.94 18.72 -9.71
CA GLY A 84 6.39 18.86 -9.56
C GLY A 84 6.93 18.20 -8.28
N ILE A 85 6.33 17.08 -7.85
CA ILE A 85 6.66 16.44 -6.55
C ILE A 85 8.13 15.99 -6.51
N PHE A 86 8.70 15.67 -7.67
CA PHE A 86 10.10 15.30 -7.81
C PHE A 86 10.77 16.27 -8.78
N GLU A 87 11.80 16.97 -8.30
CA GLU A 87 12.64 17.87 -9.11
C GLU A 87 13.64 17.08 -9.98
N THR A 88 14.10 15.92 -9.48
CA THR A 88 15.03 14.99 -10.13
C THR A 88 14.69 13.53 -9.74
N GLY A 89 15.24 12.53 -10.44
CA GLY A 89 15.06 11.11 -10.07
C GLY A 89 13.81 10.43 -10.65
N LEU A 90 13.18 11.05 -11.64
CA LEU A 90 12.16 10.39 -12.48
C LEU A 90 12.74 9.82 -13.78
N GLU A 91 14.05 9.96 -14.01
CA GLU A 91 14.72 9.53 -15.25
C GLU A 91 14.59 8.02 -15.47
N ASP A 92 14.60 7.23 -14.39
CA ASP A 92 14.45 5.77 -14.40
C ASP A 92 13.00 5.31 -14.16
N ARG A 93 12.00 6.17 -14.39
CA ARG A 93 10.59 5.80 -14.19
C ARG A 93 10.22 4.63 -15.08
N GLN A 94 9.79 3.55 -14.43
CA GLN A 94 9.32 2.37 -15.10
C GLN A 94 7.89 2.57 -15.62
N GLY A 95 7.60 1.99 -16.79
CA GLY A 95 6.26 1.95 -17.34
C GLY A 95 5.31 1.06 -16.52
N TYR A 96 4.01 1.13 -16.83
CA TYR A 96 2.97 0.34 -16.16
C TYR A 96 3.29 -1.16 -16.05
N ALA A 97 3.72 -1.79 -17.14
CA ALA A 97 4.00 -3.22 -17.19
C ALA A 97 5.11 -3.65 -16.21
N CYS A 98 6.08 -2.78 -15.96
CA CYS A 98 7.17 -2.99 -15.00
C CYS A 98 6.80 -2.56 -13.58
N SER A 99 5.65 -1.89 -13.40
CA SER A 99 5.19 -1.33 -12.12
C SER A 99 4.09 -2.16 -11.46
N VAL A 100 3.59 -3.22 -12.11
CA VAL A 100 2.52 -4.08 -11.61
C VAL A 100 2.99 -5.53 -11.60
N ALA A 101 2.93 -6.16 -10.41
CA ALA A 101 3.26 -7.57 -10.25
C ALA A 101 2.01 -8.45 -10.44
N GLY A 102 1.96 -9.22 -11.52
CA GLY A 102 0.88 -10.17 -11.82
C GLY A 102 0.77 -10.44 -13.32
N GLU A 103 0.23 -11.61 -13.70
CA GLU A 103 -0.25 -11.77 -15.07
C GLU A 103 -1.38 -10.76 -15.27
N LEU A 104 -1.21 -9.85 -16.23
CA LEU A 104 -2.32 -9.10 -16.78
C LEU A 104 -3.29 -10.16 -17.29
N THR A 105 -4.36 -10.46 -16.54
CA THR A 105 -5.47 -11.17 -17.14
C THR A 105 -5.93 -10.28 -18.27
N SER A 106 -5.59 -10.68 -19.49
CA SER A 106 -6.08 -10.08 -20.72
C SER A 106 -7.61 -10.16 -20.67
N SER A 107 -8.25 -9.15 -20.12
CA SER A 107 -9.65 -8.84 -20.41
C SER A 107 -9.64 -7.65 -21.37
N ALA A 108 -8.99 -7.87 -22.51
CA ALA A 108 -9.15 -7.05 -23.70
C ALA A 108 -9.36 -8.02 -24.86
N ASP A 109 -10.43 -8.81 -24.77
CA ASP A 109 -11.12 -9.51 -25.86
C ASP A 109 -12.47 -10.00 -25.31
N ALA A 110 -13.46 -9.11 -25.30
CA ALA A 110 -14.90 -9.38 -25.32
C ALA A 110 -15.67 -8.09 -25.63
#